data_AF-A0A438FH61-F1
#
_entry.id   AF-A0A438FH61-F1
#
_cell.length_a   1.000
_cell.length_b   1.000
_cell.length_c   1.000
_cell.angle_alpha   90.00
_cell.angle_beta   90.00
_cell.angle_gamma   90.00
#
_symmetry.space_group_name_H-M   'P 1'
#
loop_
_entity.id
_entity.type
_entity.pdbx_description
1 polymer ?
#
loop_
_entity_poly.entity_id
_entity_poly.type
_entity_poly.pdbx_seq_one_letter_code
_entity_poly.pdbx_strand_id
1 'polypeptide(L)'
;MSHSTHVDHVMAKREYWVSCLAWPLVGHVTKRCGNGNTFIYALGLTLFGYLTLQLRKMLDLLVHASQCRSPHCQYPNCRKVKGLFRHGIQCKTRASGGCLLCKKMWYLLQLHARACKESECHVPRCRDLKEHLRRLQQQSDSRRRAAVMEMMRQRAAEVAGNAG
;
A
#
# COMPACT_ATOMS: atom_id res chain seq x y z
N MET A 1 16.57 -11.70 -34.87
CA MET A 1 17.20 -10.68 -34.00
C MET A 1 16.17 -9.59 -33.74
N SER A 2 15.87 -9.34 -32.45
CA SER A 2 15.40 -8.09 -31.81
C SER A 2 14.22 -7.32 -32.44
N HIS A 3 13.19 -6.85 -31.74
CA HIS A 3 12.66 -6.98 -30.38
C HIS A 3 11.32 -6.22 -30.45
N SER A 4 10.19 -6.87 -30.16
CA SER A 4 8.85 -6.26 -30.28
C SER A 4 8.38 -5.70 -28.93
N THR A 5 8.02 -4.41 -28.94
CA THR A 5 6.92 -3.77 -28.16
C THR A 5 6.65 -4.27 -26.72
N HIS A 6 7.36 -3.70 -25.73
CA HIS A 6 7.05 -3.88 -24.28
C HIS A 6 6.94 -2.52 -23.53
N VAL A 7 6.56 -1.43 -24.22
CA VAL A 7 6.49 -0.10 -23.59
C VAL A 7 5.06 0.47 -23.56
N ASP A 8 4.16 -0.02 -24.40
CA ASP A 8 2.79 0.53 -24.51
C ASP A 8 1.80 -0.05 -23.49
N HIS A 9 2.18 -1.09 -22.73
CA HIS A 9 1.28 -1.71 -21.73
C HIS A 9 1.31 -1.01 -20.35
N VAL A 10 2.21 -0.06 -20.13
CA VAL A 10 2.41 0.61 -18.82
C VAL A 10 1.42 1.76 -18.59
N MET A 11 0.78 2.28 -19.63
CA MET A 11 -0.17 3.41 -19.52
C MET A 11 -1.65 3.00 -19.34
N ALA A 12 -1.99 1.71 -19.46
CA ALA A 12 -3.38 1.24 -19.36
C ALA A 12 -3.83 0.80 -17.94
N LYS A 13 -3.01 0.97 -16.89
CA LYS A 13 -3.36 0.58 -15.50
C LYS A 13 -3.66 1.74 -14.55
N ARG A 14 -3.89 2.93 -15.11
CA ARG A 14 -4.54 4.04 -14.40
C ARG A 14 -6.08 3.92 -14.34
N GLU A 15 -6.65 2.88 -14.94
CA GLU A 15 -8.11 2.69 -15.07
C GLU A 15 -8.76 1.69 -14.10
N TYR A 16 -7.99 0.91 -13.32
CA TYR A 16 -8.58 -0.10 -12.42
C TYR A 16 -9.11 0.41 -11.07
N TRP A 17 -9.12 1.73 -10.83
CA TRP A 17 -9.83 2.32 -9.68
C TRP A 17 -11.14 3.03 -10.09
N VAL A 18 -11.50 3.03 -11.38
CA VAL A 18 -12.73 3.68 -11.89
C VAL A 18 -13.89 2.68 -12.04
N SER A 19 -13.68 1.38 -11.87
CA SER A 19 -14.76 0.37 -12.01
C SER A 19 -15.71 0.24 -10.81
N CYS A 20 -15.61 1.10 -9.79
CA CYS A 20 -16.70 1.34 -8.83
C CYS A 20 -17.38 2.71 -9.02
N LEU A 21 -16.91 3.52 -9.99
CA LEU A 21 -17.45 4.84 -10.31
C LEU A 21 -18.03 4.93 -11.73
N ALA A 22 -17.97 3.85 -12.51
CA ALA A 22 -18.65 3.73 -13.80
C ALA A 22 -20.04 3.07 -13.68
N TRP A 23 -20.81 3.42 -12.63
CA TRP A 23 -22.26 3.27 -12.71
C TRP A 23 -22.79 4.48 -13.48
N PRO A 24 -23.53 4.30 -14.59
CA PRO A 24 -23.98 5.43 -15.40
C PRO A 24 -24.85 6.40 -14.59
N LEU A 25 -24.48 7.67 -14.63
CA LEU A 25 -25.30 8.83 -14.32
C LEU A 25 -26.40 8.97 -15.39
N VAL A 26 -27.38 8.07 -15.37
CA VAL A 26 -28.67 8.27 -16.02
C VAL A 26 -29.74 7.79 -15.05
N GLY A 27 -30.47 8.75 -14.50
CA GLY A 27 -31.65 8.52 -13.67
C GLY A 27 -31.41 8.79 -12.19
N HIS A 28 -32.06 9.83 -11.69
CA HIS A 28 -32.42 9.98 -10.29
C HIS A 28 -33.21 8.72 -9.86
N VAL A 29 -32.54 7.68 -9.37
CA VAL A 29 -33.18 6.69 -8.51
C VAL A 29 -32.81 7.08 -7.10
N THR A 30 -33.61 7.98 -6.53
CA THR A 30 -33.83 8.00 -5.09
C THR A 30 -34.40 6.64 -4.72
N LYS A 31 -33.52 5.64 -4.51
CA LYS A 31 -33.94 4.38 -3.92
C LYS A 31 -34.27 4.70 -2.47
N ARG A 32 -35.55 5.00 -2.25
CA ARG A 32 -36.13 5.17 -0.92
C ARG A 32 -36.09 3.80 -0.24
N CYS A 33 -34.96 3.47 0.39
CA CYS A 33 -34.98 2.46 1.43
C CYS A 33 -35.74 3.08 2.61
N GLY A 34 -37.00 2.69 2.77
CA GLY A 34 -37.76 2.94 3.97
C GLY A 34 -37.05 2.25 5.13
N ASN A 35 -36.20 3.00 5.84
CA ASN A 35 -35.84 2.89 7.25
C ASN A 35 -34.52 3.66 7.52
N GLY A 36 -34.66 4.93 7.93
CA GLY A 36 -33.85 5.66 8.92
C GLY A 36 -32.30 5.74 8.89
N ASN A 37 -31.56 4.90 8.15
CA ASN A 37 -30.12 4.70 8.41
C ASN A 37 -29.16 5.13 7.28
N THR A 38 -29.64 5.81 6.25
CA THR A 38 -28.80 6.21 5.10
C THR A 38 -27.74 7.28 5.43
N PHE A 39 -27.91 8.03 6.53
CA PHE A 39 -27.01 9.14 6.90
C PHE A 39 -25.65 8.69 7.45
N ILE A 40 -25.60 7.60 8.21
CA ILE A 40 -24.34 7.11 8.82
C ILE A 40 -23.41 6.52 7.75
N TYR A 41 -23.96 5.80 6.76
CA TYR A 41 -23.16 5.26 5.65
C TYR A 41 -22.61 6.35 4.74
N ALA A 42 -23.37 7.43 4.48
CA ALA A 42 -22.91 8.55 3.68
C ALA A 42 -21.76 9.33 4.36
N LEU A 43 -21.85 9.59 5.67
CA LEU A 43 -20.76 10.21 6.44
C LEU A 43 -19.54 9.29 6.54
N GLY A 44 -19.75 7.99 6.74
CA GLY A 44 -18.69 6.98 6.73
C GLY A 44 -17.97 6.88 5.38
N LEU A 45 -18.70 6.90 4.27
CA LEU A 45 -18.14 6.92 2.91
C LEU A 45 -17.40 8.23 2.61
N THR A 46 -17.89 9.36 3.11
CA THR A 46 -17.24 10.66 2.94
C THR A 46 -15.94 10.73 3.74
N LEU A 47 -15.94 10.25 4.99
CA LEU A 47 -14.74 10.19 5.83
C LEU A 47 -13.71 9.20 5.27
N PHE A 48 -14.16 8.04 4.79
CA PHE A 48 -13.31 7.08 4.11
C PHE A 48 -12.74 7.65 2.80
N GLY A 49 -13.56 8.35 2.00
CA GLY A 49 -13.15 9.07 0.80
C GLY A 49 -12.11 10.16 1.09
N TYR A 50 -12.31 10.93 2.15
CA TYR A 50 -11.34 11.93 2.61
C TYR A 50 -10.02 11.28 3.05
N LEU A 51 -10.08 10.23 3.88
CA LEU A 51 -8.89 9.52 4.35
C LEU A 51 -8.08 8.90 3.20
N THR A 52 -8.75 8.27 2.25
CA THR A 52 -8.09 7.69 1.06
C THR A 52 -7.45 8.76 0.19
N LEU A 53 -8.11 9.92 0.01
CA LEU A 53 -7.53 11.06 -0.70
C LEU A 53 -6.30 11.62 0.03
N GLN A 54 -6.37 11.77 1.35
CA GLN A 54 -5.23 12.23 2.15
C GLN A 54 -4.04 11.28 2.06
N LEU A 55 -4.30 9.96 2.12
CA LEU A 55 -3.26 8.96 1.95
C LEU A 55 -2.61 9.06 0.57
N ARG A 56 -3.41 9.16 -0.51
CA ARG A 56 -2.88 9.31 -1.88
C ARG A 56 -2.00 10.55 -2.02
N LYS A 57 -2.43 11.71 -1.54
CA LYS A 57 -1.64 12.95 -1.54
C LYS A 57 -0.31 12.79 -0.80
N MET A 58 -0.30 12.09 0.32
CA MET A 58 0.92 11.80 1.07
C MET A 58 1.87 10.90 0.28
N LEU A 59 1.34 9.88 -0.43
CA LEU A 59 2.15 9.01 -1.28
C LEU A 59 2.73 9.75 -2.49
N ASP A 60 1.92 10.58 -3.15
CA ASP A 60 2.36 11.43 -4.27
C ASP A 60 3.46 12.40 -3.83
N LEU A 61 3.33 12.98 -2.64
CA LEU A 61 4.37 13.83 -2.04
C LEU A 61 5.70 13.08 -1.87
N LEU A 62 5.69 11.79 -1.48
CA LEU A 62 6.92 11.00 -1.34
C LEU A 62 7.58 10.75 -2.70
N VAL A 63 6.79 10.40 -3.71
CA VAL A 63 7.27 10.21 -5.08
C VAL A 63 7.85 11.51 -5.63
N HIS A 64 7.13 12.62 -5.49
CA HIS A 64 7.59 13.94 -5.88
C HIS A 64 8.90 14.32 -5.16
N ALA A 65 8.91 14.27 -3.83
CA ALA A 65 10.07 14.69 -3.04
C ALA A 65 11.32 13.85 -3.32
N SER A 66 11.17 12.57 -3.70
CA SER A 66 12.30 11.71 -4.05
C SER A 66 13.03 12.13 -5.33
N GLN A 67 12.31 12.76 -6.27
CA GLN A 67 12.82 13.16 -7.58
C GLN A 67 13.01 14.68 -7.69
N CYS A 68 12.42 15.45 -6.78
CA CYS A 68 12.43 16.91 -6.82
C CYS A 68 13.82 17.48 -6.49
N ARG A 69 14.47 18.05 -7.49
CA ARG A 69 15.76 18.74 -7.35
C ARG A 69 15.64 20.21 -6.97
N SER A 70 14.49 20.85 -7.17
CA SER A 70 14.31 22.27 -6.88
C SER A 70 14.52 22.61 -5.39
N PRO A 71 15.35 23.62 -5.07
CA PRO A 71 15.50 24.11 -3.70
C PRO A 71 14.28 24.92 -3.22
N HIS A 72 13.60 25.60 -4.15
CA HIS A 72 12.41 26.43 -3.91
C HIS A 72 11.13 25.78 -4.46
N CYS A 73 10.95 24.49 -4.18
CA CYS A 73 9.76 23.78 -4.61
C CYS A 73 8.51 24.29 -3.86
N GLN A 74 7.48 24.70 -4.60
CA GLN A 74 6.21 25.16 -4.06
C GLN A 74 5.27 24.01 -3.65
N TYR A 75 5.61 22.75 -3.99
CA TYR A 75 4.80 21.61 -3.62
C TYR A 75 4.71 21.49 -2.09
N PRO A 76 3.50 21.45 -1.50
CA PRO A 76 3.32 21.49 -0.06
C PRO A 76 4.14 20.41 0.66
N ASN A 77 4.87 20.81 1.72
CA ASN A 77 5.71 19.93 2.53
C ASN A 77 6.87 19.20 1.81
N CYS A 78 7.12 19.45 0.52
CA CYS A 78 8.23 18.84 -0.23
C CYS A 78 9.58 19.06 0.46
N ARG A 79 9.88 20.29 0.87
CA ARG A 79 11.12 20.63 1.59
C ARG A 79 11.29 19.82 2.89
N LYS A 80 10.21 19.59 3.63
CA LYS A 80 10.24 18.82 4.88
C LYS A 80 10.55 17.35 4.61
N VAL A 81 9.90 16.75 3.61
CA VAL A 81 10.12 15.35 3.22
C VAL A 81 11.52 15.14 2.64
N LYS A 82 12.01 16.05 1.79
CA LYS A 82 13.41 16.04 1.32
C LYS A 82 14.41 16.07 2.50
N GLY A 83 14.12 16.88 3.52
CA GLY A 83 14.91 16.93 4.75
C GLY A 83 14.97 15.58 5.47
N LEU A 84 13.84 14.85 5.54
CA LEU A 84 13.80 13.50 6.12
C LEU A 84 14.65 12.51 5.34
N PHE A 85 14.59 12.53 4.00
CA PHE A 85 15.43 11.65 3.17
C PHE A 85 16.93 11.93 3.37
N ARG A 86 17.33 13.21 3.32
CA ARG A 86 18.73 13.60 3.57
C ARG A 86 19.19 13.17 4.95
N HIS A 87 18.37 13.41 5.97
CA HIS A 87 18.66 12.96 7.33
C HIS A 87 18.83 11.44 7.40
N GLY A 88 17.91 10.67 6.81
CA GLY A 88 17.98 9.20 6.87
C GLY A 88 19.20 8.58 6.21
N ILE A 89 19.80 9.26 5.23
CA ILE A 89 21.05 8.86 4.57
C ILE A 89 22.26 9.16 5.46
N GLN A 90 22.25 10.26 6.20
CA GLN A 90 23.39 10.75 6.98
C GLN A 90 23.34 10.34 8.47
N CYS A 91 22.19 9.89 8.97
CA CYS A 91 21.96 9.62 10.38
C CYS A 91 22.62 8.31 10.85
N LYS A 92 23.68 8.44 11.66
CA LYS A 92 24.43 7.32 12.26
C LYS A 92 23.68 6.63 13.41
N THR A 93 22.82 7.34 14.13
CA THR A 93 22.02 6.81 15.25
C THR A 93 20.78 6.01 14.80
N ARG A 94 20.60 5.81 13.49
CA ARG A 94 19.51 5.01 12.92
C ARG A 94 19.56 3.55 13.35
N ALA A 95 20.76 2.96 13.42
CA ALA A 95 20.94 1.53 13.69
C ALA A 95 20.48 1.13 15.10
N SER A 96 20.60 2.03 16.08
CA SER A 96 20.15 1.80 17.46
C SER A 96 18.66 2.08 17.68
N GLY A 97 17.93 2.54 16.66
CA GLY A 97 16.49 2.83 16.76
C GLY A 97 16.15 4.07 17.61
N GLY A 98 17.12 4.89 18.00
CA GLY A 98 16.92 6.05 18.88
C GLY A 98 16.45 7.33 18.17
N CYS A 99 16.58 7.43 16.83
CA CYS A 99 16.29 8.68 16.13
C CYS A 99 14.81 8.84 15.70
N LEU A 100 14.15 9.87 16.24
CA LEU A 100 12.74 10.19 15.92
C LEU A 100 12.51 10.56 14.45
N LEU A 101 13.43 11.29 13.82
CA LEU A 101 13.33 11.64 12.40
C LEU A 101 13.45 10.40 11.50
N CYS A 102 14.35 9.46 11.83
CA CYS A 102 14.42 8.18 11.14
C CYS A 102 13.15 7.37 11.31
N LYS A 103 12.56 7.32 12.52
CA LYS A 103 11.28 6.63 12.75
C LYS A 103 10.17 7.20 11.86
N LYS A 104 10.04 8.53 11.82
CA LYS A 104 9.06 9.21 10.98
C LYS A 104 9.28 8.94 9.48
N MET A 105 10.52 9.03 9.02
CA MET A 105 10.86 8.72 7.62
C MET A 105 10.50 7.28 7.27
N TRP A 106 10.91 6.32 8.11
CA TRP A 106 10.61 4.90 7.90
C TRP A 106 9.12 4.62 7.83
N TYR A 107 8.33 5.23 8.71
CA TYR A 107 6.88 5.09 8.69
C TYR A 107 6.28 5.50 7.34
N LEU A 108 6.68 6.66 6.81
CA LEU A 108 6.24 7.14 5.50
C LEU A 108 6.66 6.18 4.37
N LEU A 109 7.91 5.69 4.41
CA LEU A 109 8.41 4.74 3.42
C LEU A 109 7.68 3.38 3.48
N GLN A 110 7.31 2.90 4.66
CA GLN A 110 6.54 1.66 4.81
C GLN A 110 5.13 1.81 4.25
N LEU A 111 4.45 2.92 4.52
CA LEU A 111 3.13 3.20 3.93
C LEU A 111 3.22 3.22 2.40
N HIS A 112 4.25 3.86 1.85
CA HIS A 112 4.48 3.84 0.42
C HIS A 112 4.75 2.43 -0.12
N ALA A 113 5.67 1.68 0.49
CA ALA A 113 6.02 0.34 0.01
C ALA A 113 4.82 -0.62 -0.02
N ARG A 114 3.88 -0.50 0.93
CA ARG A 114 2.64 -1.31 0.96
C ARG A 114 1.68 -0.97 -0.18
N ALA A 115 1.60 0.30 -0.58
CA ALA A 115 0.71 0.76 -1.64
C ALA A 115 1.36 0.76 -3.04
N CYS A 116 2.69 0.76 -3.11
CA CYS A 116 3.45 0.90 -4.33
C CYS A 116 3.48 -0.40 -5.14
N LYS A 117 2.98 -0.31 -6.38
CA LYS A 117 2.98 -1.43 -7.36
C LYS A 117 4.08 -1.29 -8.41
N GLU A 118 4.79 -0.16 -8.43
CA GLU A 118 5.82 0.14 -9.42
C GLU A 118 7.04 -0.76 -9.21
N SER A 119 7.54 -1.43 -10.25
CA SER A 119 8.73 -2.29 -10.15
C SER A 119 9.98 -1.43 -9.91
N GLU A 120 10.14 -0.39 -10.72
CA GLU A 120 11.26 0.57 -10.69
C GLU A 120 10.85 1.87 -9.97
N CYS A 121 10.62 1.75 -8.66
CA CYS A 121 10.27 2.89 -7.84
C CYS A 121 11.50 3.71 -7.41
N HIS A 122 11.47 5.02 -7.69
CA HIS A 122 12.53 5.97 -7.34
C HIS A 122 12.53 6.41 -5.86
N VAL A 123 11.50 6.05 -5.10
CA VAL A 123 11.41 6.39 -3.68
C VAL A 123 12.50 5.62 -2.91
N PRO A 124 13.35 6.29 -2.11
CA PRO A 124 14.45 5.65 -1.40
C PRO A 124 13.96 4.48 -0.54
N ARG A 125 14.68 3.35 -0.61
CA ARG A 125 14.39 2.11 0.15
C ARG A 125 13.04 1.44 -0.14
N CYS A 126 12.24 1.92 -1.09
CA CYS A 126 10.97 1.31 -1.44
C CYS A 126 11.14 -0.16 -1.88
N ARG A 127 12.10 -0.43 -2.76
CA ARG A 127 12.42 -1.79 -3.23
C ARG A 127 12.75 -2.74 -2.08
N ASP A 128 13.65 -2.33 -1.19
CA ASP A 128 14.07 -3.16 -0.05
C ASP A 128 12.92 -3.44 0.90
N LEU A 129 12.09 -2.43 1.17
CA LEU A 129 10.91 -2.59 2.01
C LEU A 129 9.88 -3.54 1.38
N LYS A 130 9.61 -3.42 0.07
CA LYS A 130 8.72 -4.35 -0.65
C LYS A 130 9.23 -5.77 -0.55
N GLU A 131 10.53 -5.98 -0.74
CA GLU A 131 11.14 -7.29 -0.65
C GLU A 131 11.05 -7.86 0.78
N HIS A 132 11.33 -7.03 1.80
CA HIS A 132 11.17 -7.43 3.18
C HIS A 132 9.71 -7.82 3.52
N LEU A 133 8.73 -7.04 3.07
CA LEU A 133 7.31 -7.35 3.25
C LEU A 133 6.91 -8.65 2.54
N ARG A 134 7.43 -8.90 1.33
CA ARG A 134 7.20 -10.16 0.60
C ARG A 134 7.74 -11.36 1.37
N ARG A 135 8.96 -11.27 1.91
CA ARG A 135 9.56 -12.34 2.72
C ARG A 135 8.74 -12.63 3.98
N LEU A 136 8.29 -11.59 4.68
CA LEU A 136 7.42 -11.75 5.85
C LEU A 136 6.10 -12.43 5.49
N GLN A 137 5.48 -12.04 4.38
CA GLN A 137 4.25 -12.66 3.90
C GLN A 137 4.47 -14.13 3.55
N GLN A 138 5.53 -14.45 2.81
CA GLN A 138 5.89 -15.82 2.45
C GLN A 138 6.13 -16.68 3.70
N GLN A 139 6.84 -16.15 4.69
CA GLN A 139 7.09 -16.85 5.95
C GLN A 139 5.78 -17.15 6.69
N SER A 140 4.86 -16.19 6.74
CA SER A 140 3.53 -16.37 7.32
C SER A 140 2.71 -17.43 6.56
N ASP A 141 2.70 -17.35 5.24
CA ASP A 141 1.97 -18.31 4.40
C ASP A 141 2.53 -19.73 4.51
N SER A 142 3.85 -19.90 4.56
CA SER A 142 4.48 -21.20 4.79
C SER A 142 4.09 -21.78 6.15
N ARG A 143 4.11 -20.96 7.22
CA ARG A 143 3.68 -21.38 8.56
C ARG A 143 2.21 -21.81 8.58
N ARG A 144 1.34 -21.02 7.93
CA ARG A 144 -0.09 -21.33 7.81
C ARG A 144 -0.32 -22.65 7.08
N ARG A 145 0.37 -22.87 5.94
CA ARG A 145 0.26 -24.12 5.17
C ARG A 145 0.72 -25.33 5.97
N ALA A 146 1.85 -25.22 6.66
CA ALA A 146 2.35 -26.29 7.51
C ALA A 146 1.35 -26.66 8.63
N ALA A 147 0.77 -25.66 9.30
CA ALA A 147 -0.23 -25.89 10.34
C ALA A 147 -1.49 -26.60 9.79
N VAL A 148 -1.96 -26.21 8.59
CA VAL A 148 -3.10 -26.87 7.95
C VAL A 148 -2.77 -28.31 7.56
N MET A 149 -1.59 -28.57 7.01
CA MET A 149 -1.15 -29.93 6.65
C MET A 149 -1.08 -30.83 7.90
N GLU A 150 -0.56 -30.32 9.01
CA GLU A 150 -0.50 -31.07 10.26
C GLU A 150 -1.89 -31.37 10.83
N MET A 151 -2.82 -30.40 10.82
CA MET A 151 -4.20 -30.64 11.25
C MET A 151 -4.89 -31.73 10.41
N MET A 152 -4.66 -31.75 9.09
CA MET A 152 -5.22 -32.79 8.22
C MET A 152 -4.62 -34.17 8.52
N ARG A 153 -3.31 -34.23 8.80
CA ARG A 153 -2.61 -35.46 9.19
C ARG A 153 -3.15 -36.04 10.50
N GLN A 154 -3.39 -35.18 11.49
CA GLN A 154 -3.97 -35.58 12.78
C GLN A 154 -5.38 -36.15 12.61
N ARG A 155 -6.25 -35.47 11.85
CA ARG A 155 -7.60 -35.98 11.54
C ARG A 155 -7.58 -37.33 10.83
N ALA A 156 -6.67 -37.54 9.88
CA ALA A 156 -6.55 -38.82 9.19
C ALA A 156 -6.13 -39.96 10.15
N ALA A 157 -5.24 -39.67 11.10
CA ALA A 157 -4.83 -40.64 12.13
C ALA A 157 -5.95 -40.96 13.12
N GLU A 158 -6.75 -39.97 13.53
CA GLU A 158 -7.91 -40.17 14.41
C GLU A 158 -8.97 -41.05 13.77
N VAL A 159 -9.32 -40.81 12.50
CA VAL A 159 -10.30 -41.63 11.77
C VAL A 159 -9.82 -43.07 11.60
N ALA A 160 -8.54 -43.28 11.31
CA ALA A 160 -7.96 -44.62 11.22
C ALA A 160 -7.93 -45.35 12.58
N GLY A 161 -7.65 -44.63 13.67
CA GLY A 161 -7.61 -45.20 15.02
C GLY A 161 -8.99 -45.54 15.60
N ASN A 162 -10.04 -44.85 15.18
CA ASN A 162 -11.41 -45.08 15.65
C ASN A 162 -12.16 -46.16 14.84
N ALA A 163 -11.55 -46.66 13.76
CA ALA A 163 -12.11 -47.70 12.89
C ALA A 163 -11.57 -49.12 13.19
N GLY A 164 -10.69 -49.26 14.19
CA GLY A 164 -10.21 -50.54 14.72
C GLY A 164 -10.75 -50.80 16.12
#